data_AF-A0A7S3SVB5-F1
#
_entry.id   AF-A0A7S3SVB5-F1
#
_cell.length_a   1.000
_cell.length_b   1.000
_cell.length_c   1.000
_cell.angle_alpha   90.00
_cell.angle_beta   90.00
_cell.angle_gamma   90.00
#
_symmetry.space_group_name_H-M   'P 1'
#
loop_
_entity.id
_entity.type
_entity.pdbx_description
1 polymer ?
#
loop_
_entity_poly.entity_id
_entity_poly.type
_entity_poly.pdbx_seq_one_letter_code
_entity_poly.pdbx_strand_id
1 'polypeptide(L)'
;KEEDNMEGKRCSSMSHPAQDIQTPGMVVSVWGTATNDRDKFVPYFAQKGIHFGGEVGTMKHCVGVMSHRGQKPDSPNQDDFFLLARGQNLLLGVMDGHGDQGHHISHFAQQRLPKYLTQRLRKGEL
;
A
#
# COMPACT_ATOMS: atom_id res chain seq x y z
N LYS A 1 -12.20 -38.40 -9.68
CA LYS A 1 -10.75 -38.74 -9.73
C LYS A 1 -10.34 -38.39 -11.15
N GLU A 2 -9.54 -37.39 -11.45
CA GLU A 2 -8.42 -36.74 -10.74
C GLU A 2 -8.55 -35.21 -10.91
N GLU A 3 -8.53 -34.47 -9.80
CA GLU A 3 -7.38 -33.66 -9.33
C GLU A 3 -7.45 -32.23 -9.85
N ASP A 4 -8.23 -31.42 -9.11
CA ASP A 4 -8.12 -29.96 -9.11
C ASP A 4 -6.67 -29.57 -8.82
N ASN A 5 -6.02 -28.99 -9.83
CA ASN A 5 -4.69 -28.41 -9.71
C ASN A 5 -4.78 -27.14 -8.83
N MET A 6 -4.80 -27.33 -7.51
CA MET A 6 -4.47 -26.28 -6.54
C MET A 6 -2.97 -26.00 -6.61
N GLU A 7 -2.52 -25.40 -7.71
CA GLU A 7 -1.23 -24.73 -7.74
C GLU A 7 -1.32 -23.54 -6.79
N GLY A 8 -0.79 -23.76 -5.59
CA GLY A 8 -0.76 -22.81 -4.50
C GLY A 8 -0.36 -21.44 -5.00
N LYS A 9 -1.22 -20.46 -4.75
CA LYS A 9 -0.85 -19.06 -4.70
C LYS A 9 0.35 -18.97 -3.76
N ARG A 10 1.56 -18.99 -4.33
CA ARG A 10 2.77 -18.50 -3.65
C ARG A 10 2.46 -17.04 -3.37
N CYS A 11 1.94 -16.80 -2.17
CA CYS A 11 1.82 -15.49 -1.57
C CYS A 11 3.24 -14.93 -1.61
N SER A 12 3.52 -14.04 -2.56
CA SER A 12 4.74 -13.26 -2.49
C SER A 12 4.64 -12.52 -1.17
N SER A 13 5.45 -12.92 -0.20
CA SER A 13 5.59 -12.25 1.09
C SER A 13 6.26 -10.91 0.83
N MET A 14 5.59 -10.03 0.11
CA MET A 14 6.02 -8.66 -0.05
C MET A 14 5.91 -8.04 1.33
N SER A 15 7.05 -7.56 1.83
CA SER A 15 7.14 -6.76 3.04
C SER A 15 7.24 -5.31 2.63
N HIS A 16 6.53 -4.43 3.32
CA HIS A 16 6.69 -2.99 3.10
C HIS A 16 8.10 -2.55 3.56
N PRO A 17 8.83 -1.71 2.82
CA PRO A 17 10.20 -1.29 3.20
C PRO A 17 10.33 -0.65 4.60
N ALA A 18 9.24 -0.09 5.13
CA ALA A 18 9.21 0.42 6.51
C ALA A 18 9.21 -0.68 7.58
N GLN A 19 8.88 -1.93 7.24
CA GLN A 19 8.99 -3.08 8.15
C GLN A 19 10.43 -3.55 8.32
N ASP A 20 11.35 -3.28 7.37
CA ASP A 20 12.75 -3.72 7.43
C ASP A 20 13.47 -3.26 8.70
N ILE A 21 13.05 -2.12 9.23
CA ILE A 21 13.61 -1.51 10.44
C ILE A 21 12.78 -1.83 11.68
N GLN A 22 11.74 -2.65 11.60
CA GLN A 22 10.86 -3.00 12.72
C GLN A 22 11.20 -4.38 13.25
N THR A 23 10.80 -4.67 14.49
CA THR A 23 10.88 -6.04 15.01
C THR A 23 9.93 -6.92 14.19
N PRO A 24 10.41 -8.04 13.59
CA PRO A 24 9.56 -8.93 12.81
C PRO A 24 8.33 -9.40 13.60
N GLY A 25 7.17 -9.44 12.94
CA GLY A 25 5.90 -9.87 13.55
C GLY A 25 5.24 -8.84 14.48
N MET A 26 5.88 -7.71 14.78
CA MET A 26 5.31 -6.66 15.64
C MET A 26 4.56 -5.57 14.87
N VAL A 27 4.71 -5.54 13.54
CA VAL A 27 4.13 -4.52 12.68
C VAL A 27 3.31 -5.16 11.57
N VAL A 28 2.06 -4.72 11.45
CA VAL A 28 1.20 -5.02 10.31
C VAL A 28 1.27 -3.82 9.37
N SER A 29 1.37 -4.06 8.06
CA SER A 29 1.31 -3.00 7.08
C SER A 29 0.36 -3.30 5.92
N VAL A 30 -0.25 -2.24 5.41
CA VAL A 30 -1.02 -2.22 4.17
C VAL A 30 -0.57 -1.00 3.37
N TRP A 31 -0.36 -1.14 2.07
CA TRP A 31 0.15 -0.03 1.26
C TRP A 31 -0.30 -0.13 -0.19
N GLY A 32 -0.35 1.00 -0.90
CA GLY A 32 -0.59 0.98 -2.33
C GLY A 32 0.61 0.40 -3.08
N THR A 33 0.34 -0.37 -4.12
CA THR A 33 1.40 -0.92 -4.99
C THR A 33 1.63 0.00 -6.17
N ALA A 34 2.87 0.04 -6.67
CA ALA A 34 3.23 0.81 -7.85
C ALA A 34 2.22 0.60 -8.99
N THR A 35 1.80 1.71 -9.58
CA THR A 35 1.00 1.70 -10.79
C THR A 35 1.70 0.91 -11.88
N ASN A 36 0.96 0.02 -12.52
CA ASN A 36 1.43 -0.84 -13.61
C ASN A 36 0.36 -0.89 -14.72
N ASP A 37 0.62 -1.64 -15.78
CA ASP A 37 -0.26 -1.78 -16.96
C ASP A 37 -1.69 -2.29 -16.65
N ARG A 38 -1.95 -2.76 -15.42
CA ARG A 38 -3.28 -3.19 -14.96
C ARG A 38 -4.11 -2.04 -14.41
N ASP A 39 -3.52 -0.89 -14.09
CA ASP A 39 -4.25 0.31 -13.66
C ASP A 39 -4.84 1.03 -14.87
N LYS A 40 -5.83 0.39 -15.50
CA LYS A 40 -6.52 0.89 -16.70
C LYS A 40 -7.72 1.73 -16.32
N PHE A 41 -8.07 2.68 -17.18
CA PHE A 41 -9.30 3.45 -17.02
C PHE A 41 -10.51 2.51 -17.02
N VAL A 42 -11.38 2.71 -16.04
CA VAL A 42 -12.65 2.02 -15.88
C VAL A 42 -13.73 3.07 -15.59
N PRO A 43 -14.81 3.12 -16.39
CA PRO A 43 -15.78 4.21 -16.31
C PRO A 43 -16.67 4.12 -15.05
N TYR A 44 -16.96 2.90 -14.58
CA TYR A 44 -17.86 2.68 -13.45
C TYR A 44 -17.08 2.39 -12.16
N PHE A 45 -17.48 3.09 -11.10
CA PHE A 45 -16.83 2.97 -9.79
C PHE A 45 -16.81 1.53 -9.24
N ALA A 46 -17.91 0.78 -9.40
CA ALA A 46 -18.02 -0.59 -8.90
C ALA A 46 -17.02 -1.58 -9.54
N GLN A 47 -16.42 -1.20 -10.67
CA GLN A 47 -15.43 -2.01 -11.38
C GLN A 47 -13.99 -1.56 -11.10
N LYS A 48 -13.81 -0.47 -10.34
CA LYS A 48 -12.49 0.03 -9.98
C LYS A 48 -11.87 -0.89 -8.94
N GLY A 49 -10.72 -1.47 -9.29
CA GLY A 49 -9.88 -2.21 -8.36
C GLY A 49 -9.04 -1.25 -7.51
N ILE A 50 -8.66 -1.72 -6.32
CA ILE A 50 -7.60 -1.10 -5.52
C ILE A 50 -6.35 -1.97 -5.66
N HIS A 51 -5.22 -1.34 -5.94
CA HIS A 51 -3.94 -2.02 -6.04
C HIS A 51 -3.15 -1.82 -4.74
N PHE A 52 -3.12 -2.84 -3.89
CA PHE A 52 -2.47 -2.78 -2.59
C PHE A 52 -1.79 -4.09 -2.19
N GLY A 53 -0.80 -3.98 -1.31
CA GLY A 53 -0.13 -5.09 -0.65
C GLY A 53 -0.44 -5.13 0.84
N GLY A 54 -0.14 -6.28 1.47
CA GLY A 54 -0.45 -6.53 2.87
C GLY A 54 -1.87 -7.09 3.09
N GLU A 55 -2.26 -7.25 4.35
CA GLU A 55 -3.53 -7.89 4.72
C GLU A 55 -4.31 -7.03 5.71
N VAL A 56 -5.29 -6.26 5.20
CA VAL A 56 -6.16 -5.38 6.01
C VAL A 56 -6.87 -6.16 7.13
N GLY A 57 -7.25 -7.42 6.87
CA GLY A 57 -7.94 -8.28 7.84
C GLY A 57 -7.12 -8.63 9.08
N THR A 58 -5.79 -8.46 9.04
CA THR A 58 -4.91 -8.69 10.20
C THR A 58 -4.79 -7.46 11.10
N MET A 59 -5.27 -6.30 10.64
CA MET A 59 -5.27 -5.09 11.45
C MET A 59 -6.35 -5.18 12.53
N LYS A 60 -5.97 -4.96 13.79
CA LYS A 60 -6.92 -4.87 14.91
C LYS A 60 -7.73 -3.56 14.92
N HIS A 61 -7.40 -2.63 14.02
CA HIS A 61 -8.02 -1.33 13.91
C HIS A 61 -9.14 -1.35 12.86
N CYS A 62 -10.24 -0.64 13.11
CA CYS A 62 -11.30 -0.46 12.13
C CYS A 62 -10.88 0.59 11.08
N VAL A 63 -10.13 0.17 10.07
CA VAL A 63 -9.65 1.04 8.99
C VAL A 63 -10.16 0.54 7.65
N GLY A 64 -10.78 1.44 6.88
CA GLY A 64 -11.10 1.22 5.47
C GLY A 64 -10.12 1.99 4.59
N VAL A 65 -9.82 1.45 3.41
CA VAL A 65 -8.91 2.07 2.44
C VAL A 65 -9.54 2.07 1.07
N MET A 66 -9.39 3.19 0.36
CA MET A 66 -9.83 3.34 -1.02
C MET A 66 -8.89 4.30 -1.75
N SER A 67 -8.18 3.80 -2.77
CA SER A 67 -7.36 4.61 -3.67
C SER A 67 -7.60 4.11 -5.09
N HIS A 68 -8.28 4.91 -5.89
CA HIS A 68 -8.76 4.55 -7.22
C HIS A 68 -8.31 5.57 -8.24
N ARG A 69 -7.96 5.07 -9.42
CA ARG A 69 -7.76 5.91 -10.61
C ARG A 69 -8.96 6.80 -10.86
N GLY A 70 -8.69 8.07 -11.18
CA GLY A 70 -9.67 9.07 -11.58
C GLY A 70 -10.27 8.85 -12.98
N GLN A 71 -10.82 9.90 -13.59
CA GLN A 71 -11.47 9.81 -14.90
C GLN A 71 -10.52 10.11 -16.10
N LYS A 72 -9.26 10.49 -15.83
CA LYS A 72 -8.30 10.83 -16.88
C LYS A 72 -7.88 9.55 -17.65
N PRO A 73 -8.17 9.41 -18.96
CA PRO A 73 -7.97 8.17 -19.71
C PRO A 73 -6.51 7.74 -19.89
N ASP A 74 -5.59 8.71 -19.93
CA ASP A 74 -4.16 8.47 -20.17
C ASP A 74 -3.30 8.68 -18.93
N SER A 75 -3.90 9.08 -17.80
CA SER A 75 -3.17 9.29 -16.54
C SER A 75 -3.45 8.16 -15.56
N PRO A 76 -2.41 7.49 -15.01
CA PRO A 76 -2.58 6.48 -13.98
C PRO A 76 -3.19 7.05 -12.69
N ASN A 77 -3.54 6.19 -11.73
CA ASN A 77 -3.70 6.67 -10.36
C ASN A 77 -2.37 7.25 -9.88
N GLN A 78 -2.39 8.51 -9.45
CA GLN A 78 -1.21 9.20 -8.93
C GLN A 78 -1.20 9.22 -7.40
N ASP A 79 -2.29 8.80 -6.78
CA ASP A 79 -2.40 8.68 -5.34
C ASP A 79 -1.72 7.40 -4.87
N ASP A 80 -1.05 7.48 -3.71
CA ASP A 80 -0.54 6.32 -3.01
C ASP A 80 -0.82 6.43 -1.50
N PHE A 81 -0.68 5.35 -0.75
CA PHE A 81 -0.99 5.32 0.67
C PHE A 81 -0.15 4.30 1.43
N PHE A 82 -0.04 4.48 2.74
CA PHE A 82 0.46 3.46 3.65
C PHE A 82 -0.28 3.46 4.98
N LEU A 83 -0.38 2.27 5.56
CA LEU A 83 -0.88 2.00 6.90
C LEU A 83 0.17 1.15 7.62
N LEU A 84 0.58 1.58 8.80
CA LEU A 84 1.44 0.83 9.70
C LEU A 84 0.80 0.74 11.08
N ALA A 85 0.56 -0.47 11.56
CA ALA A 85 0.03 -0.72 12.90
C ALA A 85 1.07 -1.45 13.76
N ARG A 86 1.28 -0.94 14.98
CA ARG A 86 2.10 -1.58 16.02
C ARG A 86 1.35 -1.53 17.35
N GLY A 87 0.79 -2.66 17.76
CA GLY A 87 -0.03 -2.73 18.97
C GLY A 87 -1.28 -1.86 18.84
N GLN A 88 -1.38 -0.79 19.63
CA GLN A 88 -2.46 0.21 19.55
C GLN A 88 -2.10 1.43 18.71
N ASN A 89 -0.83 1.59 18.32
CA ASN A 89 -0.36 2.74 17.57
C ASN A 89 -0.59 2.51 16.08
N LEU A 90 -1.11 3.54 15.42
CA LEU A 90 -1.40 3.53 14.00
C LEU A 90 -0.73 4.75 13.35
N LEU A 91 0.01 4.51 12.27
CA LEU A 91 0.57 5.55 11.41
C LEU A 91 -0.01 5.38 10.00
N LEU A 92 -0.62 6.45 9.50
CA LEU A 92 -1.32 6.47 8.22
C LEU A 92 -0.74 7.60 7.36
N GLY A 93 -0.73 7.40 6.05
CA GLY A 93 -0.45 8.48 5.11
C GLY A 93 -1.19 8.28 3.79
N VAL A 94 -1.59 9.41 3.19
CA VAL A 94 -2.08 9.51 1.81
C VAL A 94 -1.18 10.49 1.05
N MET A 95 -0.72 10.09 -0.14
CA MET A 95 0.20 10.82 -0.99
C MET A 95 -0.53 11.19 -2.27
N ASP A 96 -0.76 12.48 -2.50
CA ASP A 96 -1.32 13.02 -3.74
C ASP A 96 -0.16 13.36 -4.69
N GLY A 97 0.06 12.51 -5.69
CA GLY A 97 1.09 12.71 -6.71
C GLY A 97 0.58 13.63 -7.82
N HIS A 98 1.42 14.57 -8.27
CA HIS A 98 1.05 15.50 -9.34
C HIS A 98 2.05 15.53 -10.51
N GLY A 99 1.58 15.95 -11.68
CA GLY A 99 2.39 16.08 -12.90
C GLY A 99 2.71 14.75 -13.56
N ASP A 100 3.52 14.76 -14.61
CA ASP A 100 3.74 13.57 -15.47
C ASP A 100 4.31 12.37 -14.71
N GLN A 101 5.08 12.63 -13.66
CA GLN A 101 5.74 11.61 -12.83
C GLN A 101 5.08 11.47 -11.44
N GLY A 102 3.89 12.04 -11.23
CA GLY A 102 3.23 12.10 -9.93
C GLY A 102 3.14 10.74 -9.21
N HIS A 103 2.73 9.71 -9.94
CA HIS A 103 2.64 8.32 -9.45
C HIS A 103 3.99 7.70 -9.02
N HIS A 104 5.10 8.07 -9.68
CA HIS A 104 6.43 7.61 -9.25
C HIS A 104 6.89 8.32 -7.97
N ILE A 105 6.59 9.62 -7.86
CA ILE A 105 6.97 10.43 -6.69
C ILE A 105 6.13 10.04 -5.46
N SER A 106 4.82 9.87 -5.61
CA SER A 106 3.94 9.41 -4.54
C SER A 106 4.34 8.01 -4.08
N HIS A 107 4.64 7.09 -4.99
CA HIS A 107 5.13 5.76 -4.64
C HIS A 107 6.48 5.78 -3.92
N PHE A 108 7.42 6.61 -4.38
CA PHE A 108 8.69 6.80 -3.69
C PHE A 108 8.51 7.33 -2.27
N ALA A 109 7.65 8.34 -2.10
CA ALA A 109 7.33 8.90 -0.80
C ALA A 109 6.67 7.85 0.11
N GLN A 110 5.71 7.10 -0.42
CA GLN A 110 5.02 6.01 0.24
C GLN A 110 5.99 4.96 0.80
N GLN A 111 7.01 4.56 0.02
CA GLN A 111 8.00 3.58 0.47
C GLN A 111 8.97 4.13 1.54
N ARG A 112 9.38 5.41 1.40
CA ARG A 112 10.51 5.97 2.14
C ARG A 112 10.09 6.73 3.40
N LEU A 113 9.06 7.57 3.30
CA LEU A 113 8.59 8.43 4.38
C LEU A 113 8.26 7.65 5.67
N PRO A 114 7.42 6.59 5.65
CA PRO A 114 7.12 5.83 6.87
C PRO A 114 8.34 5.18 7.50
N LYS A 115 9.33 4.75 6.70
CA LYS A 115 10.60 4.20 7.20
C LYS A 115 11.35 5.26 8.01
N TYR A 116 11.54 6.46 7.45
CA TYR A 116 12.22 7.54 8.15
C TYR A 116 11.46 8.03 9.39
N LEU A 117 10.14 8.19 9.30
CA LEU A 117 9.30 8.61 10.43
C LEU A 117 9.40 7.61 11.59
N THR A 118 9.19 6.33 11.31
CA THR A 118 9.24 5.31 12.36
C THR A 118 10.65 5.12 12.93
N GLN A 119 11.71 5.34 12.14
CA GLN A 119 13.09 5.37 12.64
C GLN A 119 13.31 6.50 13.65
N ARG A 120 12.83 7.72 13.34
CA ARG A 120 12.97 8.88 14.25
C ARG A 120 12.11 8.75 15.50
N LEU A 121 10.87 8.26 15.37
CA LEU A 121 9.99 7.99 16.51
C LEU A 121 10.62 6.98 17.48
N ARG A 122 11.31 5.95 16.97
CA ARG A 122 12.01 4.97 17.82
C ARG A 122 13.18 5.58 18.60
N LYS A 123 13.82 6.61 18.06
CA LYS A 123 14.91 7.33 18.72
C LYS A 123 14.44 8.47 19.63
N GLY A 124 13.15 8.81 19.61
CA GLY A 124 12.61 9.97 20.33
C GLY A 124 13.02 11.31 19.71
N GLU A 125 13.27 11.35 18.39
CA GLU A 125 13.80 12.52 17.66
C GLU A 125 12.72 13.31 16.90
N LEU A 126 11.45 13.20 17.31
CA LEU A 126 10.29 13.85 16.70
C LEU A 126 9.50 14.64 17.75
#